data_AF-A0A8T4C6R9-F1
#
_entry.id   AF-A0A8T4C6R9-F1
#
_cell.length_a   1.000
_cell.length_b   1.000
_cell.length_c   1.000
_cell.angle_alpha   90.00
_cell.angle_beta   90.00
_cell.angle_gamma   90.00
#
_symmetry.space_group_name_H-M   'P 1'
#
loop_
_entity.id
_entity.type
_entity.pdbx_description
1 polymer ?
#
loop_
_entity_poly.entity_id
_entity_poly.type
_entity_poly.pdbx_seq_one_letter_code
_entity_poly.pdbx_strand_id
1 'polypeptide(L)'
;MPTPRRRWSRRAKWLWGVNAALAAGLLTFTGVKLHHTKVKNTTPQTRIEQPLERARAPTATPTRSHTIPREPFHFSEIPRGNYCTMYARLAAEKMFGIKYERGDAWVFAKNNRSIWKGSADRVNDVQTILQPGNVIGLYNPTSTYNSRERPYTHTALYVGKADGKHWVMQRIGTSDRLEPLEDYLAAHPGWEIREIIAPRK
;
A
#
# COMPACT_ATOMS: atom_id res chain seq x y z
N MET A 1 -44.80 -31.74 -24.75
CA MET A 1 -43.57 -31.31 -24.03
C MET A 1 -43.83 -29.96 -23.39
N PRO A 2 -43.64 -29.79 -22.07
CA PRO A 2 -44.07 -28.61 -21.32
C PRO A 2 -43.02 -27.50 -21.33
N THR A 3 -43.49 -26.25 -21.36
CA THR A 3 -42.70 -25.02 -21.23
C THR A 3 -42.51 -24.64 -19.75
N PRO A 4 -41.34 -24.13 -19.33
CA PRO A 4 -41.18 -23.59 -17.98
C PRO A 4 -41.46 -22.08 -17.95
N ARG A 5 -42.47 -21.68 -17.17
CA ARG A 5 -42.78 -20.30 -16.79
C ARG A 5 -41.78 -19.79 -15.75
N ARG A 6 -41.06 -18.69 -16.02
CA ARG A 6 -40.22 -18.00 -15.03
C ARG A 6 -41.05 -17.02 -14.19
N ARG A 7 -41.16 -17.34 -12.90
CA ARG A 7 -41.82 -16.56 -11.84
C ARG A 7 -40.87 -15.45 -11.36
N TRP A 8 -41.22 -14.19 -11.57
CA TRP A 8 -40.53 -13.05 -10.96
C TRP A 8 -41.13 -12.79 -9.58
N SER A 9 -40.34 -12.96 -8.52
CA SER A 9 -40.76 -12.59 -7.17
C SER A 9 -40.11 -11.26 -6.76
N ARG A 10 -40.99 -10.31 -6.45
CA ARG A 10 -40.71 -8.97 -5.91
C ARG A 10 -40.48 -9.09 -4.40
N ARG A 11 -39.37 -8.57 -3.88
CA ARG A 11 -39.17 -8.19 -2.45
C ARG A 11 -37.97 -7.24 -2.40
N ALA A 12 -37.84 -6.27 -1.51
CA ALA A 12 -38.74 -5.50 -0.67
C ALA A 12 -37.88 -4.27 -0.30
N LYS A 13 -38.33 -3.04 -0.56
CA LYS A 13 -37.58 -1.84 -0.18
C LYS A 13 -37.84 -1.56 1.30
N TRP A 14 -36.80 -1.75 2.11
CA TRP A 14 -36.78 -1.42 3.54
C TRP A 14 -36.65 0.10 3.74
N LEU A 15 -37.53 0.63 4.59
CA LEU A 15 -37.54 1.99 5.10
C LEU A 15 -36.31 2.23 5.99
N TRP A 16 -35.53 3.28 5.69
CA TRP A 16 -34.57 3.84 6.64
C TRP A 16 -35.18 5.09 7.26
N GLY A 17 -35.42 5.00 8.56
CA GLY A 17 -35.81 6.12 9.41
C GLY A 17 -34.69 7.14 9.52
N VAL A 18 -35.06 8.41 9.40
CA VAL A 18 -34.18 9.56 9.56
C VAL A 18 -34.13 9.89 11.06
N ASN A 19 -33.00 9.62 11.72
CA ASN A 19 -32.71 10.15 13.04
C ASN A 19 -32.03 11.51 12.88
N ALA A 20 -32.78 12.58 13.18
CA ALA A 20 -32.26 13.92 13.35
C ALA A 20 -31.69 14.06 14.77
N ALA A 21 -30.36 14.05 14.91
CA ALA A 21 -29.69 14.38 16.16
C ALA A 21 -29.39 15.89 16.19
N LEU A 22 -30.08 16.59 17.09
CA LEU A 22 -29.82 17.97 17.47
C LEU A 22 -28.46 18.08 18.16
N ALA A 23 -27.56 18.83 17.54
CA ALA A 23 -26.31 19.27 18.14
C ALA A 23 -26.56 20.53 18.96
N ALA A 24 -26.37 20.44 20.27
CA ALA A 24 -26.27 21.59 21.16
C ALA A 24 -25.21 21.29 22.23
N GLY A 25 -24.27 22.21 22.42
CA GLY A 25 -23.65 22.36 23.73
C GLY A 25 -22.13 22.50 23.78
N LEU A 26 -21.73 23.75 24.05
CA LEU A 26 -20.65 24.17 24.93
C LEU A 26 -19.20 24.12 24.43
N LEU A 27 -18.81 25.29 23.91
CA LEU A 27 -17.54 25.96 24.19
C LEU A 27 -17.13 25.84 25.65
N THR A 28 -15.94 25.31 25.92
CA THR A 28 -15.15 25.69 27.10
C THR A 28 -13.73 26.04 26.67
N PHE A 29 -13.43 27.33 26.80
CA PHE A 29 -12.10 27.93 26.71
C PHE A 29 -11.38 27.66 28.04
N THR A 30 -10.23 26.98 28.01
CA THR A 30 -9.29 27.02 29.14
C THR A 30 -7.84 27.06 28.66
N GLY A 31 -7.22 28.23 28.82
CA GLY A 31 -5.91 28.36 29.45
C GLY A 31 -4.67 28.01 28.63
N VAL A 32 -4.22 28.94 27.78
CA VAL A 32 -2.82 28.96 27.31
C VAL A 32 -1.93 29.47 28.44
N LYS A 33 -1.14 28.60 29.06
CA LYS A 33 -0.01 28.99 29.91
C LYS A 33 1.21 29.27 29.03
N LEU A 34 1.50 30.55 28.79
CA LEU A 34 2.76 30.99 28.21
C LEU A 34 3.86 30.91 29.29
N HIS A 35 4.69 29.87 29.20
CA HIS A 35 5.94 29.82 29.95
C HIS A 35 7.02 30.63 29.22
N HIS A 36 7.41 31.76 29.81
CA HIS A 36 8.59 32.52 29.42
C HIS A 36 9.85 31.67 29.64
N THR A 37 10.43 31.12 28.58
CA THR A 37 11.75 30.51 28.60
C THR A 37 12.84 31.59 28.46
N LYS A 38 13.70 31.60 29.47
CA LYS A 38 14.86 32.48 29.65
C LYS A 38 15.89 32.20 28.55
N VAL A 39 16.05 33.13 27.61
CA VAL A 39 17.09 33.09 26.58
C VAL A 39 18.46 33.27 27.24
N LYS A 40 19.30 32.25 27.21
CA LYS A 40 20.71 32.33 27.63
C LYS A 40 21.56 32.78 26.45
N ASN A 41 22.07 34.01 26.52
CA ASN A 41 23.12 34.50 25.63
C ASN A 41 24.34 33.59 25.74
N THR A 42 24.64 32.88 24.66
CA THR A 42 25.85 32.05 24.54
C THR A 42 26.77 32.75 23.56
N THR A 43 27.94 33.14 24.07
CA THR A 43 29.06 33.78 23.37
C THR A 43 29.45 33.00 22.11
N PRO A 44 29.74 33.66 20.98
CA PRO A 44 30.22 32.98 19.79
C PRO A 44 31.65 32.48 20.02
N GLN A 45 31.83 31.15 20.03
CA GLN A 45 33.15 30.55 19.95
C GLN A 45 33.65 30.64 18.51
N THR A 46 34.81 31.29 18.35
CA THR A 46 35.61 31.34 17.13
C THR A 46 35.91 29.91 16.66
N ARG A 47 35.24 29.49 15.59
CA ARG A 47 35.48 28.20 14.94
C ARG A 47 36.76 28.32 14.12
N ILE A 48 37.83 27.69 14.59
CA ILE A 48 39.04 27.46 13.82
C ILE A 48 38.65 26.59 12.62
N GLU A 49 38.78 27.12 11.41
CA GLU A 49 38.58 26.39 10.17
C GLU A 49 39.66 25.30 10.05
N GLN A 50 39.27 24.05 10.26
CA GLN A 50 40.10 22.91 9.84
C GLN A 50 40.11 22.87 8.30
N PRO A 51 41.27 22.61 7.67
CA PRO A 51 41.36 22.45 6.22
C PRO A 51 40.36 21.39 5.77
N LEU A 52 39.52 21.77 4.82
CA LEU A 52 38.51 20.91 4.21
C LEU A 52 39.24 19.78 3.46
N GLU A 53 39.57 18.71 4.16
CA GLU A 53 40.05 17.48 3.53
C GLU A 53 38.92 17.01 2.63
N ARG A 54 39.21 17.09 1.33
CA ARG A 54 38.31 16.85 0.21
C ARG A 54 37.86 15.40 0.27
N ALA A 55 36.84 15.13 1.08
CA ALA A 55 36.15 13.85 1.12
C ALA A 55 35.69 13.57 -0.31
N ARG A 56 36.38 12.65 -0.99
CA ARG A 56 35.95 12.13 -2.28
C ARG A 56 34.51 11.67 -2.07
N ALA A 57 33.58 12.35 -2.73
CA ALA A 57 32.19 11.97 -2.74
C ALA A 57 32.14 10.46 -3.03
N PRO A 58 31.44 9.65 -2.21
CA PRO A 58 31.28 8.24 -2.52
C PRO A 58 30.68 8.18 -3.91
N THR A 59 31.40 7.54 -4.82
CA THR A 59 30.99 7.32 -6.20
C THR A 59 29.58 6.75 -6.14
N ALA A 60 28.59 7.55 -6.52
CA ALA A 60 27.20 7.14 -6.54
C ALA A 60 27.13 5.86 -7.37
N THR A 61 26.90 4.74 -6.71
CA THR A 61 26.71 3.47 -7.39
C THR A 61 25.52 3.69 -8.33
N PRO A 62 25.67 3.48 -9.65
CA PRO A 62 24.59 3.72 -10.58
C PRO A 62 23.40 2.88 -10.13
N THR A 63 22.30 3.54 -9.76
CA THR A 63 21.02 2.92 -9.45
C THR A 63 20.68 2.05 -10.64
N ARG A 64 20.87 0.73 -10.48
CA ARG A 64 20.60 -0.26 -11.50
C ARG A 64 19.12 -0.11 -11.83
N SER A 65 18.81 0.52 -12.96
CA SER A 65 17.46 0.56 -13.49
C SER A 65 17.02 -0.90 -13.61
N HIS A 66 16.21 -1.35 -12.67
CA HIS A 66 15.64 -2.69 -12.68
C HIS A 66 14.57 -2.70 -13.77
N THR A 67 15.06 -2.81 -15.01
CA THR A 67 14.24 -3.13 -16.16
C THR A 67 13.57 -4.46 -15.85
N ILE A 68 12.24 -4.47 -15.86
CA ILE A 68 11.44 -5.70 -15.73
C ILE A 68 12.05 -6.74 -16.68
N PRO A 69 12.27 -8.00 -16.25
CA PRO A 69 12.81 -9.04 -17.12
C PRO A 69 12.04 -9.02 -18.46
N ARG A 70 12.75 -8.75 -19.56
CA ARG A 70 12.15 -8.69 -20.91
C ARG A 70 11.82 -10.08 -21.46
N GLU A 71 12.34 -11.12 -20.82
CA GLU A 71 11.92 -12.51 -21.02
C GLU A 71 10.46 -12.67 -20.56
N PRO A 72 9.63 -13.46 -21.26
CA PRO A 72 8.26 -13.71 -20.83
C PRO A 72 8.29 -14.34 -19.44
N PHE A 73 7.92 -13.57 -18.42
CA PHE A 73 7.82 -14.09 -17.07
C PHE A 73 6.71 -15.14 -17.03
N HIS A 74 7.08 -16.41 -16.85
CA HIS A 74 6.12 -17.50 -16.82
C HIS A 74 5.56 -17.68 -15.41
N PHE A 75 4.27 -17.35 -15.22
CA PHE A 75 3.55 -17.55 -13.95
C PHE A 75 3.66 -18.98 -13.38
N SER A 76 3.88 -19.97 -14.23
CA SER A 76 4.08 -21.37 -13.83
C SER A 76 5.29 -21.56 -12.91
N GLU A 77 6.25 -20.64 -12.89
CA GLU A 77 7.42 -20.70 -12.03
C GLU A 77 7.18 -20.18 -10.61
N ILE A 78 6.08 -19.44 -10.38
CA ILE A 78 5.69 -19.01 -9.04
C ILE A 78 4.85 -20.12 -8.42
N PRO A 79 5.27 -20.68 -7.27
CA PRO A 79 4.45 -21.69 -6.61
C PRO A 79 3.08 -21.11 -6.29
N ARG A 80 2.02 -21.86 -6.62
CA ARG A 80 0.64 -21.40 -6.44
C ARG A 80 0.37 -21.14 -4.96
N GLY A 81 0.10 -19.87 -4.65
CA GLY A 81 -0.37 -19.46 -3.34
C GLY A 81 -1.86 -19.73 -3.19
N ASN A 82 -2.32 -20.24 -2.05
CA ASN A 82 -3.75 -20.36 -1.73
C ASN A 82 -4.43 -19.00 -1.48
N TYR A 83 -3.67 -17.93 -1.23
CA TYR A 83 -4.17 -16.58 -0.96
C TYR A 83 -3.15 -15.50 -1.36
N CYS A 84 -3.61 -14.26 -1.47
CA CYS A 84 -2.87 -13.14 -2.08
C CYS A 84 -1.52 -12.84 -1.41
N THR A 85 -1.41 -12.87 -0.07
CA THR A 85 -0.12 -12.61 0.62
C THR A 85 0.89 -13.73 0.40
N MET A 86 0.44 -15.00 0.41
CA MET A 86 1.33 -16.11 0.12
C MET A 86 1.86 -16.02 -1.31
N TYR A 87 0.99 -15.71 -2.29
CA TYR A 87 1.41 -15.52 -3.66
C TYR A 87 2.40 -14.37 -3.81
N ALA A 88 2.10 -13.19 -3.26
CA ALA A 88 2.99 -12.03 -3.32
C ALA A 88 4.37 -12.31 -2.69
N ARG A 89 4.41 -13.02 -1.56
CA ARG A 89 5.66 -13.43 -0.89
C ARG A 89 6.47 -14.39 -1.75
N LEU A 90 5.86 -15.44 -2.28
CA LEU A 90 6.55 -16.45 -3.09
C LEU A 90 7.05 -15.84 -4.41
N ALA A 91 6.26 -14.96 -5.01
CA ALA A 91 6.66 -14.18 -6.16
C ALA A 91 7.85 -13.27 -5.84
N ALA A 92 7.84 -12.57 -4.69
CA ALA A 92 8.94 -11.70 -4.27
C ALA A 92 10.25 -12.46 -4.05
N GLU A 93 10.16 -13.64 -3.43
CA GLU A 93 11.32 -14.50 -3.18
C GLU A 93 11.89 -15.04 -4.49
N LYS A 94 11.03 -15.49 -5.41
CA LYS A 94 11.45 -16.04 -6.70
C LYS A 94 12.04 -14.99 -7.63
N MET A 95 11.43 -13.80 -7.71
CA MET A 95 11.83 -12.76 -8.67
C MET A 95 12.96 -11.89 -8.17
N PHE A 96 12.99 -11.59 -6.87
CA PHE A 96 13.88 -10.58 -6.29
C PHE A 96 14.77 -11.13 -5.18
N GLY A 97 14.64 -12.42 -4.81
CA GLY A 97 15.34 -12.98 -3.66
C GLY A 97 14.87 -12.40 -2.31
N ILE A 98 13.72 -11.72 -2.29
CA ILE A 98 13.21 -11.01 -1.10
C ILE A 98 12.29 -11.93 -0.31
N LYS A 99 12.63 -12.15 0.96
CA LYS A 99 11.82 -12.94 1.88
C LYS A 99 10.96 -12.04 2.76
N TYR A 100 9.65 -12.21 2.68
CA TYR A 100 8.70 -11.60 3.62
C TYR A 100 8.29 -12.58 4.70
N GLU A 101 7.98 -12.06 5.87
CA GLU A 101 7.31 -12.80 6.92
C GLU A 101 5.88 -13.16 6.50
N ARG A 102 5.40 -14.30 7.00
CA ARG A 102 4.04 -14.80 6.71
C ARG A 102 2.99 -13.96 7.43
N GLY A 103 1.76 -13.94 6.90
CA GLY A 103 0.60 -13.33 7.55
C GLY A 103 -0.56 -13.11 6.59
N ASP A 104 -1.74 -12.89 7.16
CA ASP A 104 -2.91 -12.44 6.41
C ASP A 104 -2.69 -11.03 5.87
N ALA A 105 -3.47 -10.63 4.85
CA ALA A 105 -3.36 -9.32 4.22
C ALA A 105 -3.33 -8.20 5.28
N TRP A 106 -4.37 -8.06 6.10
CA TRP A 106 -4.52 -6.96 7.06
C TRP A 106 -3.50 -6.91 8.22
N VAL A 107 -2.66 -7.93 8.41
CA VAL A 107 -1.53 -7.92 9.36
C VAL A 107 -0.17 -8.00 8.68
N PHE A 108 -0.12 -8.11 7.35
CA PHE A 108 1.12 -8.33 6.61
C PHE A 108 2.16 -7.25 6.90
N ALA A 109 1.75 -5.98 6.97
CA ALA A 109 2.61 -4.85 7.31
C ALA A 109 3.09 -4.86 8.78
N LYS A 110 2.33 -5.48 9.71
CA LYS A 110 2.75 -5.63 11.12
C LYS A 110 3.88 -6.63 11.24
N ASN A 111 3.77 -7.76 10.52
CA ASN A 111 4.79 -8.81 10.52
C ASN A 111 6.02 -8.42 9.70
N ASN A 112 5.83 -7.54 8.73
CA ASN A 112 6.90 -6.98 7.91
C ASN A 112 7.17 -5.52 8.33
N ARG A 113 7.51 -4.64 7.36
CA ARG A 113 7.75 -3.22 7.61
C ARG A 113 6.90 -2.37 6.68
N SER A 114 5.94 -1.64 7.25
CA SER A 114 5.27 -0.54 6.57
C SER A 114 6.26 0.58 6.26
N ILE A 115 6.39 0.96 5.00
CA ILE A 115 7.24 2.08 4.56
C ILE A 115 6.43 3.28 4.08
N TRP A 116 5.13 3.09 3.86
CA TRP A 116 4.18 4.16 3.59
C TRP A 116 2.78 3.73 3.96
N LYS A 117 2.02 4.67 4.51
CA LYS A 117 0.59 4.51 4.82
C LYS A 117 -0.14 5.71 4.26
N GLY A 118 -1.27 5.45 3.61
CA GLY A 118 -2.11 6.52 3.10
C GLY A 118 -3.52 6.04 2.83
N SER A 119 -4.36 6.99 2.46
CA SER A 119 -5.71 6.76 1.95
C SER A 119 -5.81 7.23 0.51
N ALA A 120 -4.73 7.06 -0.27
CA ALA A 120 -4.62 7.68 -1.58
C ALA A 120 -5.04 6.69 -2.67
N ASP A 121 -6.04 7.10 -3.43
CA ASP A 121 -6.60 6.38 -4.57
C ASP A 121 -5.66 6.44 -5.80
N ARG A 122 -4.49 7.10 -5.69
CA ARG A 122 -3.67 7.52 -6.82
C ARG A 122 -2.24 6.98 -6.75
N VAL A 123 -1.87 6.24 -7.80
CA VAL A 123 -0.51 5.72 -8.00
C VAL A 123 0.56 6.83 -8.03
N ASN A 124 0.19 8.05 -8.46
CA ASN A 124 1.10 9.20 -8.55
C ASN A 124 1.75 9.56 -7.21
N ASP A 125 1.04 9.40 -6.11
CA ASP A 125 1.52 9.79 -4.78
C ASP A 125 2.55 8.79 -4.23
N VAL A 126 2.58 7.57 -4.79
CA VAL A 126 3.44 6.48 -4.33
C VAL A 126 4.63 6.19 -5.24
N GLN A 127 4.76 6.89 -6.37
CA GLN A 127 5.80 6.60 -7.38
C GLN A 127 7.22 6.68 -6.84
N THR A 128 7.48 7.61 -5.90
CA THR A 128 8.81 7.81 -5.31
C THR A 128 9.15 6.76 -4.24
N ILE A 129 8.15 6.02 -3.77
CA ILE A 129 8.30 5.05 -2.67
C ILE A 129 8.33 3.62 -3.21
N LEU A 130 7.57 3.33 -4.27
CA LEU A 130 7.48 2.01 -4.86
C LEU A 130 8.83 1.56 -5.43
N GLN A 131 9.35 0.45 -4.92
CA GLN A 131 10.53 -0.23 -5.45
C GLN A 131 10.17 -1.66 -5.85
N PRO A 132 10.69 -2.20 -6.97
CA PRO A 132 10.51 -3.59 -7.35
C PRO A 132 10.72 -4.54 -6.16
N GLY A 133 9.77 -5.43 -5.95
CA GLY A 133 9.77 -6.35 -4.81
C GLY A 133 9.03 -5.86 -3.57
N ASN A 134 8.58 -4.60 -3.51
CA ASN A 134 7.65 -4.13 -2.48
C ASN A 134 6.28 -4.80 -2.63
N VAL A 135 5.61 -5.06 -1.50
CA VAL A 135 4.23 -5.53 -1.48
C VAL A 135 3.31 -4.34 -1.22
N ILE A 136 2.23 -4.24 -1.98
CA ILE A 136 1.20 -3.21 -1.88
C ILE A 136 0.00 -3.79 -1.15
N GLY A 137 -0.45 -3.13 -0.07
CA GLY A 137 -1.72 -3.39 0.59
C GLY A 137 -2.85 -2.62 -0.10
N LEU A 138 -3.84 -3.36 -0.62
CA LEU A 138 -5.00 -2.81 -1.33
C LEU A 138 -6.29 -3.00 -0.52
N TYR A 139 -7.03 -1.91 -0.33
CA TYR A 139 -8.38 -1.96 0.20
C TYR A 139 -9.33 -2.42 -0.91
N ASN A 140 -10.20 -3.40 -0.58
CA ASN A 140 -11.28 -3.84 -1.46
C ASN A 140 -12.62 -3.54 -0.76
N PRO A 141 -13.44 -2.60 -1.24
CA PRO A 141 -14.68 -2.21 -0.57
C PRO A 141 -15.73 -3.32 -0.48
N THR A 142 -15.64 -4.32 -1.36
CA THR A 142 -16.57 -5.46 -1.42
C THR A 142 -16.11 -6.68 -0.63
N SER A 143 -14.94 -6.59 0.03
CA SER A 143 -14.40 -7.70 0.82
C SER A 143 -15.26 -7.98 2.06
N THR A 144 -15.59 -9.25 2.28
CA THR A 144 -16.24 -9.71 3.51
C THR A 144 -15.33 -9.59 4.75
N TYR A 145 -14.03 -9.36 4.54
CA TYR A 145 -13.07 -9.15 5.61
C TYR A 145 -12.95 -7.69 6.07
N ASN A 146 -13.67 -6.75 5.46
CA ASN A 146 -13.61 -5.34 5.85
C ASN A 146 -14.04 -5.12 7.29
N SER A 147 -13.25 -4.36 8.04
CA SER A 147 -13.53 -3.93 9.42
C SER A 147 -12.69 -2.70 9.74
N ARG A 148 -13.03 -1.97 10.81
CA ARG A 148 -12.30 -0.74 11.20
C ARG A 148 -10.83 -1.00 11.53
N GLU A 149 -10.51 -2.21 11.96
CA GLU A 149 -9.19 -2.64 12.40
C GLU A 149 -8.33 -3.20 11.25
N ARG A 150 -8.90 -3.35 10.05
CA ARG A 150 -8.23 -3.96 8.89
C ARG A 150 -8.06 -2.91 7.79
N PRO A 151 -6.90 -2.24 7.71
CA PRO A 151 -6.69 -1.11 6.80
C PRO A 151 -6.75 -1.50 5.32
N TYR A 152 -6.51 -2.77 4.99
CA TYR A 152 -6.60 -3.32 3.65
C TYR A 152 -6.88 -4.82 3.73
N THR A 153 -7.40 -5.41 2.65
CA THR A 153 -7.83 -6.82 2.64
C THR A 153 -7.17 -7.65 1.55
N HIS A 154 -6.34 -7.04 0.72
CA HIS A 154 -5.66 -7.70 -0.38
C HIS A 154 -4.22 -7.22 -0.50
N THR A 155 -3.35 -8.04 -1.11
CA THR A 155 -1.96 -7.67 -1.38
C THR A 155 -1.53 -8.01 -2.79
N ALA A 156 -0.69 -7.16 -3.38
CA ALA A 156 -0.06 -7.36 -4.68
C ALA A 156 1.44 -7.11 -4.58
N LEU A 157 2.25 -7.83 -5.36
CA LEU A 157 3.68 -7.57 -5.50
C LEU A 157 3.90 -6.51 -6.57
N TYR A 158 4.62 -5.44 -6.25
CA TYR A 158 5.07 -4.48 -7.25
C TYR A 158 6.29 -5.02 -8.00
N VAL A 159 6.18 -5.11 -9.32
CA VAL A 159 7.23 -5.69 -10.18
C VAL A 159 8.15 -4.62 -10.75
N GLY A 160 7.61 -3.45 -11.08
CA GLY A 160 8.38 -2.36 -11.66
C GLY A 160 7.54 -1.47 -12.56
N LYS A 161 8.21 -0.65 -13.36
CA LYS A 161 7.58 0.25 -14.32
C LYS A 161 7.94 -0.16 -15.75
N ALA A 162 6.94 -0.29 -16.62
CA ALA A 162 7.12 -0.50 -18.06
C ALA A 162 6.05 0.28 -18.82
N ASP A 163 6.46 0.89 -19.94
CA ASP A 163 5.60 1.72 -20.80
C ASP A 163 4.83 2.80 -20.02
N GLY A 164 5.50 3.40 -19.04
CA GLY A 164 4.94 4.45 -18.19
C GLY A 164 3.98 3.97 -17.10
N LYS A 165 3.62 2.68 -17.05
CA LYS A 165 2.68 2.12 -16.07
C LYS A 165 3.37 1.29 -14.99
N HIS A 166 2.76 1.26 -13.81
CA HIS A 166 3.22 0.46 -12.68
C HIS A 166 2.66 -0.96 -12.77
N TRP A 167 3.51 -1.96 -12.86
CA TRP A 167 3.06 -3.36 -13.01
C TRP A 167 3.05 -4.09 -11.67
N VAL A 168 1.97 -4.84 -11.44
CA VAL A 168 1.80 -5.64 -10.22
C VAL A 168 1.46 -7.09 -10.53
N MET A 169 1.90 -7.98 -9.64
CA MET A 169 1.52 -9.38 -9.64
C MET A 169 0.65 -9.69 -8.43
N GLN A 170 -0.49 -10.31 -8.68
CA GLN A 170 -1.44 -10.63 -7.63
C GLN A 170 -2.22 -11.90 -7.91
N ARG A 171 -2.78 -12.47 -6.84
CA ARG A 171 -3.74 -13.57 -6.92
C ARG A 171 -5.08 -13.14 -6.38
N ILE A 172 -6.12 -13.17 -7.21
CA ILE A 172 -7.50 -12.86 -6.82
C ILE A 172 -8.31 -14.15 -6.92
N GLY A 173 -8.75 -14.66 -5.77
CA GLY A 173 -9.34 -16.01 -5.72
C GLY A 173 -8.34 -17.06 -6.20
N THR A 174 -8.66 -17.73 -7.30
CA THR A 174 -7.77 -18.76 -7.90
C THR A 174 -6.93 -18.24 -9.07
N SER A 175 -7.18 -17.03 -9.55
CA SER A 175 -6.55 -16.46 -10.73
C SER A 175 -5.31 -15.64 -10.39
N ASP A 176 -4.20 -15.97 -11.07
CA ASP A 176 -2.95 -15.21 -11.03
C ASP A 176 -2.97 -14.16 -12.15
N ARG A 177 -2.54 -12.94 -11.84
CA ARG A 177 -2.54 -11.81 -12.78
C ARG A 177 -1.23 -11.04 -12.70
N LEU A 178 -0.79 -10.55 -13.86
CA LEU A 178 0.26 -9.54 -14.05
C LEU A 178 -0.41 -8.47 -14.89
N GLU A 179 -0.66 -7.32 -14.30
CA GLU A 179 -1.42 -6.26 -14.94
C GLU A 179 -0.92 -4.89 -14.46
N PRO A 180 -1.15 -3.83 -15.24
CA PRO A 180 -0.92 -2.47 -14.78
C PRO A 180 -1.82 -2.12 -13.59
N LEU A 181 -1.23 -1.58 -12.53
CA LEU A 181 -1.92 -1.20 -11.30
C LEU A 181 -2.95 -0.10 -11.56
N GLU A 182 -2.63 0.86 -12.42
CA GLU A 182 -3.54 1.94 -12.79
C GLU A 182 -4.79 1.39 -13.48
N ASP A 183 -4.61 0.48 -14.43
CA ASP A 183 -5.72 -0.14 -15.17
C ASP A 183 -6.56 -1.01 -14.22
N TYR A 184 -5.91 -1.72 -13.31
CA TYR A 184 -6.59 -2.50 -12.27
C TYR A 184 -7.45 -1.63 -11.35
N LEU A 185 -6.89 -0.53 -10.81
CA LEU A 185 -7.63 0.38 -9.94
C LEU A 185 -8.77 1.09 -10.69
N ALA A 186 -8.56 1.49 -11.95
CA ALA A 186 -9.60 2.10 -12.78
C ALA A 186 -10.76 1.14 -13.07
N ALA A 187 -10.47 -0.16 -13.28
CA ALA A 187 -11.49 -1.18 -13.52
C ALA A 187 -12.26 -1.61 -12.27
N HIS A 188 -11.77 -1.29 -11.06
CA HIS A 188 -12.39 -1.69 -9.80
C HIS A 188 -12.63 -0.48 -8.89
N PRO A 189 -13.72 0.29 -9.12
CA PRO A 189 -14.02 1.49 -8.35
C PRO A 189 -14.02 1.26 -6.83
N GLY A 190 -13.36 2.15 -6.11
CA GLY A 190 -13.21 2.11 -4.65
C GLY A 190 -12.09 1.20 -4.14
N TRP A 191 -11.37 0.49 -5.02
CA TRP A 191 -10.09 -0.10 -4.66
C TRP A 191 -9.04 1.00 -4.51
N GLU A 192 -8.25 0.91 -3.45
CA GLU A 192 -7.30 1.97 -3.07
C GLU A 192 -6.02 1.39 -2.51
N ILE A 193 -4.90 2.08 -2.76
CA ILE A 193 -3.62 1.76 -2.14
C ILE A 193 -3.62 2.31 -0.73
N ARG A 194 -3.48 1.42 0.26
CA ARG A 194 -3.47 1.81 1.67
C ARG A 194 -2.11 1.71 2.32
N GLU A 195 -1.27 0.82 1.81
CA GLU A 195 0.02 0.56 2.44
C GLU A 195 1.06 0.08 1.42
N ILE A 196 2.32 0.48 1.63
CA ILE A 196 3.47 -0.11 0.93
C ILE A 196 4.33 -0.79 1.98
N ILE A 197 4.69 -2.04 1.69
CA ILE A 197 5.26 -2.98 2.64
C ILE A 197 6.59 -3.48 2.06
N ALA A 198 7.63 -3.37 2.89
CA ALA A 198 8.97 -3.89 2.63
C ALA A 198 9.27 -5.06 3.59
N PRO A 199 10.22 -5.96 3.27
CA PRO A 199 10.65 -7.00 4.21
C PRO A 199 11.25 -6.37 5.47
N ARG A 200 11.23 -7.12 6.58
CA ARG A 200 12.06 -6.79 7.74
C ARG A 200 13.53 -7.12 7.42
N LYS A 201 14.44 -6.35 8.00
CA LYS A 201 15.88 -6.60 7.90
C LYS A 201 16.26 -7.83 8.72
#